data_AF-A0A6I9QHU2-F1
#
_entry.id   AF-A0A6I9QHU2-F1
#
_cell.length_a   1.000
_cell.length_b   1.000
_cell.length_c   1.000
_cell.angle_alpha   90.00
_cell.angle_beta   90.00
_cell.angle_gamma   90.00
#
_symmetry.space_group_name_H-M   'P 1'
#
loop_
_entity.id
_entity.type
_entity.pdbx_description
1 polymer ?
#
loop_
_entity_poly.entity_id
_entity_poly.type
_entity_poly.pdbx_seq_one_letter_code
_entity_poly.pdbx_strand_id
1 'polypeptide(L)'
;MDSRIYGGSPTILFFVLLVSATGVRSALPKNLVSRSTLPSSGSGQINSNSVLVALLDSHYTELAELVEKALLLQNLEDAVGRHNVTIFAPRNEALERDLDPEFKRFLLEPRNLKSLQTLILFHVIPSRISSDSWPISESARHRTLAADHVHLSGGSAAKQVDIAAVVYPDAVIRPDGVIHGIERLLVPRSVQEDFNRRRTLAPAPAPGPGSGKHWFDGESQVKDFIQTLLLYGGYNELADILVNLTSLATEMGHLVSEGYVLTVLAPNDEAMAKLTADQLSEPGAPEQIVYYHLIPEYQTEESMYNAVRRFGKVRYDTLRLPHKVVAREADGSVKFGQGQGSAYLFDPDIYTDGRISVQGIDAVLFPPEEETPAAVAPAAVRNTVKAAKPRRGKLFELGCQMLGALGQRARFTSCQ
;
A
#
# COMPACT_ATOMS: atom_id res chain seq x y z
N MET A 1 27.64 -48.24 66.61
CA MET A 1 28.25 -49.51 67.06
C MET A 1 28.19 -50.46 65.87
N ASP A 2 29.20 -50.37 65.01
CA ASP A 2 30.33 -51.30 64.97
C ASP A 2 29.99 -52.49 64.06
N SER A 3 30.48 -52.48 62.82
CA SER A 3 31.81 -52.97 62.43
C SER A 3 31.79 -54.48 62.16
N ARG A 4 32.29 -54.86 60.98
CA ARG A 4 33.08 -56.07 60.62
C ARG A 4 32.63 -56.66 59.27
N ILE A 5 33.38 -56.49 58.18
CA ILE A 5 34.70 -57.02 57.78
C ILE A 5 34.63 -58.51 57.36
N TYR A 6 35.35 -58.80 56.24
CA TYR A 6 35.87 -60.08 55.71
C TYR A 6 34.91 -60.83 54.76
N GLY A 7 35.31 -61.33 53.58
CA GLY A 7 36.64 -61.49 52.98
C GLY A 7 36.73 -62.85 52.26
N GLY A 8 37.45 -62.91 51.13
CA GLY A 8 37.92 -64.14 50.44
C GLY A 8 36.96 -64.68 49.35
N SER A 9 37.25 -64.71 48.03
CA SER A 9 38.38 -65.30 47.27
C SER A 9 38.40 -66.84 47.34
N PRO A 10 38.98 -67.61 46.38
CA PRO A 10 39.30 -67.42 44.94
C PRO A 10 38.86 -68.64 44.08
N THR A 11 39.25 -68.68 42.80
CA THR A 11 39.78 -69.83 41.98
C THR A 11 39.25 -69.75 40.53
N ILE A 12 40.04 -69.25 39.56
CA ILE A 12 41.07 -69.95 38.74
C ILE A 12 40.49 -71.11 37.93
N LEU A 13 40.34 -70.94 36.60
CA LEU A 13 41.04 -71.78 35.61
C LEU A 13 40.92 -71.21 34.18
N PHE A 14 42.08 -71.19 33.52
CA PHE A 14 42.35 -71.06 32.09
C PHE A 14 41.48 -71.98 31.19
N PHE A 15 41.07 -71.51 30.01
CA PHE A 15 41.59 -72.03 28.72
C PHE A 15 41.07 -71.26 27.51
N VAL A 16 41.96 -71.09 26.54
CA VAL A 16 41.83 -70.46 25.22
C VAL A 16 41.26 -71.49 24.23
N LEU A 17 40.31 -71.14 23.36
CA LEU A 17 40.44 -71.38 21.91
C LEU A 17 39.34 -70.75 21.02
N LEU A 18 39.86 -70.20 19.93
CA LEU A 18 39.36 -69.81 18.61
C LEU A 18 38.15 -70.54 17.98
N VAL A 19 37.48 -69.79 17.07
CA VAL A 19 36.93 -70.16 15.74
C VAL A 19 35.42 -70.39 15.56
N SER A 20 34.83 -69.51 14.74
CA SER A 20 34.06 -69.77 13.49
C SER A 20 32.71 -69.05 13.37
N ALA A 21 32.50 -68.51 12.17
CA ALA A 21 31.29 -67.89 11.68
C ALA A 21 30.34 -68.93 11.07
N THR A 22 29.03 -68.77 11.27
CA THR A 22 27.94 -68.90 10.26
C THR A 22 26.60 -68.54 10.91
N GLY A 23 25.70 -67.89 10.17
CA GLY A 23 24.44 -67.33 10.68
C GLY A 23 23.24 -68.29 10.74
N VAL A 24 22.09 -67.78 11.19
CA VAL A 24 20.68 -67.99 10.74
C VAL A 24 19.76 -67.10 11.60
N ARG A 25 18.64 -66.67 11.00
CA ARG A 25 17.54 -65.82 11.52
C ARG A 25 16.72 -66.49 12.65
N SER A 26 16.20 -65.73 13.62
CA SER A 26 14.77 -65.39 13.81
C SER A 26 14.43 -64.88 15.24
N ALA A 27 13.40 -64.00 15.28
CA ALA A 27 12.40 -63.78 16.35
C ALA A 27 12.68 -62.89 17.59
N LEU A 28 11.91 -61.78 17.65
CA LEU A 28 11.27 -61.01 18.77
C LEU A 28 12.08 -60.65 20.05
N PRO A 29 11.88 -59.46 20.68
CA PRO A 29 10.57 -59.01 21.16
C PRO A 29 10.23 -57.52 20.88
N LYS A 30 8.92 -57.24 20.95
CA LYS A 30 8.34 -55.91 21.15
C LYS A 30 8.95 -55.26 22.39
N ASN A 31 9.57 -54.10 22.25
CA ASN A 31 9.77 -53.16 23.34
C ASN A 31 9.38 -51.77 22.88
N LEU A 32 8.27 -51.30 23.45
CA LEU A 32 7.81 -49.93 23.41
C LEU A 32 8.87 -49.06 24.11
N VAL A 33 9.60 -48.28 23.32
CA VAL A 33 10.29 -47.09 23.82
C VAL A 33 9.82 -45.94 22.96
N SER A 34 8.91 -45.15 23.52
CA SER A 34 8.57 -43.81 23.04
C SER A 34 9.84 -42.98 23.00
N ARG A 35 10.46 -42.88 21.82
CA ARG A 35 11.47 -41.86 21.56
C ARG A 35 10.73 -40.64 21.03
N SER A 36 10.46 -39.73 21.96
CA SER A 36 10.21 -38.32 21.67
C SER A 36 11.33 -37.80 20.77
N THR A 37 11.04 -37.70 19.48
CA THR A 37 11.77 -36.83 18.55
C THR A 37 11.04 -35.50 18.55
N LEU A 38 11.70 -34.48 19.13
CA LEU A 38 11.32 -33.08 18.97
C LEU A 38 11.13 -32.79 17.48
N PRO A 39 10.07 -32.05 17.07
CA PRO A 39 10.05 -31.49 15.73
C PRO A 39 11.15 -30.43 15.68
N SER A 40 12.15 -30.69 14.85
CA SER A 40 13.19 -29.73 14.50
C SER A 40 12.53 -28.48 13.89
N SER A 41 12.87 -27.33 14.44
CA SER A 41 12.75 -26.03 13.78
C SER A 41 13.50 -26.09 12.45
N GLY A 42 12.76 -26.30 11.36
CA GLY A 42 13.26 -26.36 10.00
C GLY A 42 12.87 -25.10 9.25
N SER A 43 13.89 -24.30 8.93
CA SER A 43 13.85 -23.23 7.93
C SER A 43 13.19 -23.69 6.63
N GLY A 44 12.20 -22.94 6.13
CA GLY A 44 11.70 -22.85 4.74
C GLY A 44 12.07 -23.99 3.78
N GLN A 45 11.74 -25.25 4.12
CA GLN A 45 11.96 -26.38 3.23
C GLN A 45 10.68 -26.59 2.42
N ILE A 46 10.68 -26.12 1.18
CA ILE A 46 9.61 -26.31 0.20
C ILE A 46 9.37 -27.82 0.06
N ASN A 47 8.25 -28.31 0.61
CA ASN A 47 7.85 -29.70 0.44
C ASN A 47 7.27 -29.84 -0.98
N SER A 48 7.94 -30.58 -1.86
CA SER A 48 7.47 -30.78 -3.24
C SER A 48 6.09 -31.45 -3.33
N ASN A 49 5.63 -32.07 -2.24
CA ASN A 49 4.28 -32.61 -2.13
C ASN A 49 3.27 -31.60 -1.58
N SER A 50 3.61 -30.32 -1.52
CA SER A 50 2.73 -29.31 -0.97
C SER A 50 1.61 -28.92 -1.93
N VAL A 51 0.41 -28.69 -1.39
CA VAL A 51 -0.74 -28.14 -2.12
C VAL A 51 -0.44 -26.76 -2.71
N LEU A 52 0.37 -25.93 -2.03
CA LEU A 52 0.73 -24.60 -2.53
C LEU A 52 1.67 -24.69 -3.74
N VAL A 53 2.69 -25.55 -3.66
CA VAL A 53 3.56 -25.85 -4.82
C VAL A 53 2.72 -26.39 -5.98
N ALA A 54 1.79 -27.30 -5.68
CA ALA A 54 0.90 -27.84 -6.69
C ALA A 54 -0.03 -26.78 -7.31
N LEU A 55 -0.43 -25.74 -6.56
CA LEU A 55 -1.18 -24.60 -7.10
C LEU A 55 -0.32 -23.79 -8.08
N LEU A 56 0.90 -23.43 -7.68
CA LEU A 56 1.82 -22.62 -8.49
C LEU A 56 2.22 -23.34 -9.80
N ASP A 57 2.33 -24.67 -9.76
CA ASP A 57 2.65 -25.51 -10.93
C ASP A 57 1.40 -25.94 -11.73
N SER A 58 0.19 -25.56 -11.31
CA SER A 58 -1.06 -26.02 -11.93
C SER A 58 -1.51 -25.17 -13.13
N HIS A 59 -2.64 -25.57 -13.72
CA HIS A 59 -3.33 -24.80 -14.75
C HIS A 59 -4.07 -23.56 -14.21
N TYR A 60 -4.08 -23.31 -12.90
CA TYR A 60 -4.68 -22.10 -12.29
C TYR A 60 -3.68 -20.93 -12.28
N THR A 61 -3.09 -20.65 -13.45
CA THR A 61 -1.98 -19.70 -13.60
C THR A 61 -2.37 -18.27 -13.22
N GLU A 62 -3.60 -17.83 -13.53
CA GLU A 62 -4.07 -16.48 -13.16
C GLU A 62 -4.14 -16.31 -11.63
N LEU A 63 -4.62 -17.34 -10.91
CA LEU A 63 -4.67 -17.29 -9.46
C LEU A 63 -3.26 -17.29 -8.85
N ALA A 64 -2.35 -18.10 -9.40
CA ALA A 64 -0.95 -18.12 -8.98
C ALA A 64 -0.30 -16.74 -9.15
N GLU A 65 -0.54 -16.07 -10.28
CA GLU A 65 -0.07 -14.70 -10.51
C GLU A 65 -0.62 -13.71 -9.47
N LEU A 66 -1.90 -13.82 -9.12
CA LEU A 66 -2.49 -12.97 -8.09
C LEU A 66 -1.90 -13.24 -6.70
N VAL A 67 -1.57 -14.49 -6.36
CA VAL A 67 -0.88 -14.84 -5.10
C VAL A 67 0.49 -14.17 -5.01
N GLU A 68 1.25 -14.17 -6.11
CA GLU A 68 2.55 -13.50 -6.18
C GLU A 68 2.40 -11.98 -6.04
N LYS A 69 1.48 -11.36 -6.79
CA LYS A 69 1.20 -9.93 -6.73
C LYS A 69 0.68 -9.49 -5.37
N ALA A 70 -0.04 -10.36 -4.65
CA ALA A 70 -0.54 -10.12 -3.30
C ALA A 70 0.55 -10.23 -2.22
N LEU A 71 1.77 -10.67 -2.56
CA LEU A 71 2.85 -10.95 -1.62
C LEU A 71 2.44 -11.93 -0.51
N LEU A 72 1.61 -12.93 -0.85
CA LEU A 72 1.01 -13.87 0.12
C LEU A 72 1.74 -15.20 0.23
N LEU A 73 2.81 -15.44 -0.55
CA LEU A 73 3.51 -16.73 -0.55
C LEU A 73 3.89 -17.19 0.85
N GLN A 74 4.57 -16.34 1.63
CA GLN A 74 4.97 -16.68 3.01
C GLN A 74 3.75 -16.98 3.90
N ASN A 75 2.69 -16.18 3.80
CA ASN A 75 1.49 -16.36 4.61
C ASN A 75 0.77 -17.69 4.32
N LEU A 76 0.72 -18.08 3.03
CA LEU A 76 0.13 -19.34 2.61
C LEU A 76 1.01 -20.53 2.98
N GLU A 77 2.33 -20.42 2.85
CA GLU A 77 3.27 -21.43 3.34
C GLU A 77 3.09 -21.68 4.84
N ASP A 78 3.02 -20.62 5.64
CA ASP A 78 2.80 -20.71 7.08
C ASP A 78 1.43 -21.31 7.42
N ALA A 79 0.40 -21.07 6.61
CA ALA A 79 -0.93 -21.64 6.80
C ALA A 79 -0.93 -23.15 6.52
N VAL A 80 -0.32 -23.56 5.41
CA VAL A 80 -0.15 -24.97 5.00
C VAL A 80 0.73 -25.74 5.99
N GLY A 81 1.73 -25.08 6.59
CA GLY A 81 2.57 -25.68 7.62
C GLY A 81 1.84 -25.93 8.95
N ARG A 82 0.76 -25.20 9.23
CA ARG A 82 -0.02 -25.29 10.49
C ARG A 82 -1.28 -26.13 10.37
N HIS A 83 -1.92 -26.10 9.21
CA HIS A 83 -3.23 -26.70 8.99
C HIS A 83 -3.27 -27.37 7.62
N ASN A 84 -4.10 -28.41 7.50
CA ASN A 84 -4.47 -28.88 6.16
C ASN A 84 -5.48 -27.89 5.57
N VAL A 85 -5.20 -27.34 4.40
CA VAL A 85 -6.01 -26.25 3.82
C VAL A 85 -6.92 -26.74 2.69
N THR A 86 -7.97 -25.96 2.42
CA THR A 86 -8.80 -26.08 1.21
C THR A 86 -8.69 -24.79 0.43
N ILE A 87 -8.30 -24.88 -0.85
CA ILE A 87 -8.16 -23.74 -1.76
C ILE A 87 -9.25 -23.83 -2.83
N PHE A 88 -10.03 -22.77 -2.99
CA PHE A 88 -10.97 -22.63 -4.09
C PHE A 88 -10.31 -21.87 -5.24
N ALA A 89 -9.99 -22.57 -6.32
CA ALA A 89 -9.27 -22.00 -7.44
C ALA A 89 -10.24 -21.66 -8.58
N PRO A 90 -10.51 -20.38 -8.87
CA PRO A 90 -11.28 -20.00 -10.05
C PRO A 90 -10.54 -20.38 -11.34
N ARG A 91 -11.29 -20.78 -12.37
CA ARG A 91 -10.73 -21.03 -13.71
C ARG A 91 -10.15 -19.74 -14.30
N ASN A 92 -9.12 -19.84 -15.13
CA ASN A 92 -8.47 -18.67 -15.74
C ASN A 92 -9.45 -17.81 -16.54
N GLU A 93 -10.42 -18.42 -17.24
CA GLU A 93 -11.43 -17.67 -17.99
C GLU A 93 -12.26 -16.75 -17.09
N ALA A 94 -12.47 -17.15 -15.83
CA ALA A 94 -13.22 -16.35 -14.88
C ALA A 94 -12.47 -15.07 -14.47
N LEU A 95 -11.13 -15.07 -14.49
CA LEU A 95 -10.28 -13.92 -14.14
C LEU A 95 -9.93 -13.08 -15.37
N GLU A 96 -9.86 -13.69 -16.55
CA GLU A 96 -9.51 -13.01 -17.79
C GLU A 96 -10.72 -12.37 -18.48
N ARG A 97 -11.85 -13.07 -18.52
CA ARG A 97 -13.00 -12.71 -19.37
C ARG A 97 -14.23 -12.30 -18.58
N ASP A 98 -14.54 -13.05 -17.53
CA ASP A 98 -15.81 -12.87 -16.81
C ASP A 98 -15.72 -11.80 -15.70
N LEU A 99 -14.50 -11.42 -15.32
CA LEU A 99 -14.26 -10.39 -14.31
C LEU A 99 -14.44 -8.98 -14.90
N ASP A 100 -15.17 -8.11 -14.19
CA ASP A 100 -15.32 -6.69 -14.58
C ASP A 100 -13.92 -6.06 -14.77
N PRO A 101 -13.59 -5.49 -15.95
CA PRO A 101 -12.28 -4.90 -16.21
C PRO A 101 -11.90 -3.78 -15.24
N GLU A 102 -12.86 -2.98 -14.77
CA GLU A 102 -12.62 -1.95 -13.77
C GLU A 102 -12.29 -2.56 -12.42
N PHE A 103 -12.98 -3.65 -12.05
CA PHE A 103 -12.71 -4.39 -10.83
C PHE A 103 -11.33 -5.07 -10.88
N LYS A 104 -10.98 -5.70 -12.01
CA LYS A 104 -9.64 -6.27 -12.23
C LYS A 104 -8.56 -5.20 -12.09
N ARG A 105 -8.75 -4.03 -12.72
CA ARG A 105 -7.82 -2.90 -12.59
C ARG A 105 -7.70 -2.43 -11.13
N PHE A 106 -8.83 -2.27 -10.45
CA PHE A 106 -8.86 -1.92 -9.02
C PHE A 106 -8.01 -2.91 -8.21
N LEU A 107 -8.22 -4.22 -8.33
CA LEU A 107 -7.46 -5.21 -7.56
C LEU A 107 -5.96 -5.18 -7.82
N LEU A 108 -5.54 -4.89 -9.06
CA LEU A 108 -4.14 -4.91 -9.47
C LEU A 108 -3.38 -3.60 -9.20
N GLU A 109 -4.08 -2.55 -8.76
CA GLU A 109 -3.42 -1.30 -8.35
C GLU A 109 -2.64 -1.51 -7.04
N PRO A 110 -1.37 -1.09 -6.93
CA PRO A 110 -0.56 -1.29 -5.73
C PRO A 110 -1.21 -0.77 -4.43
N ARG A 111 -1.96 0.33 -4.52
CA ARG A 111 -2.71 0.92 -3.40
C ARG A 111 -3.83 0.03 -2.85
N ASN A 112 -4.26 -1.00 -3.58
CA ASN A 112 -5.29 -1.97 -3.15
C ASN A 112 -4.72 -3.32 -2.75
N LEU A 113 -3.42 -3.39 -2.44
CA LEU A 113 -2.78 -4.63 -2.05
C LEU A 113 -3.55 -5.35 -0.93
N LYS A 114 -4.09 -4.60 0.05
CA LYS A 114 -4.90 -5.16 1.13
C LYS A 114 -6.20 -5.80 0.64
N SER A 115 -6.88 -5.19 -0.33
CA SER A 115 -8.11 -5.74 -0.93
C SER A 115 -7.80 -6.99 -1.76
N LEU A 116 -6.69 -6.98 -2.50
CA LEU A 116 -6.20 -8.17 -3.23
C LEU A 116 -5.83 -9.30 -2.26
N GLN A 117 -5.09 -9.00 -1.19
CA GLN A 117 -4.72 -9.97 -0.16
C GLN A 117 -5.96 -10.58 0.50
N THR A 118 -6.91 -9.75 0.90
CA THR A 118 -8.17 -10.18 1.51
C THR A 118 -8.96 -11.09 0.58
N LEU A 119 -9.03 -10.73 -0.71
CA LEU A 119 -9.70 -11.53 -1.72
C LEU A 119 -9.05 -12.90 -1.90
N ILE A 120 -7.72 -12.98 -1.98
CA ILE A 120 -7.01 -14.26 -2.14
C ILE A 120 -7.16 -15.14 -0.89
N LEU A 121 -7.01 -14.55 0.31
CA LEU A 121 -7.17 -15.29 1.57
C LEU A 121 -8.61 -15.79 1.78
N PHE A 122 -9.61 -15.13 1.19
CA PHE A 122 -11.00 -15.57 1.23
C PHE A 122 -11.26 -16.85 0.43
N HIS A 123 -10.39 -17.18 -0.53
CA HIS A 123 -10.44 -18.44 -1.26
C HIS A 123 -9.84 -19.62 -0.49
N VAL A 124 -9.30 -19.40 0.71
CA VAL A 124 -8.59 -20.42 1.48
C VAL A 124 -9.28 -20.66 2.82
N ILE A 125 -9.68 -21.90 3.08
CA ILE A 125 -10.17 -22.35 4.38
C ILE A 125 -9.01 -23.07 5.11
N PRO A 126 -8.71 -22.73 6.38
CA PRO A 126 -7.69 -23.40 7.19
C PRO A 126 -8.16 -24.76 7.74
N SER A 127 -8.89 -25.52 6.94
CA SER A 127 -9.28 -26.90 7.19
C SER A 127 -9.47 -27.63 5.87
N ARG A 128 -9.24 -28.95 5.87
CA ARG A 128 -9.41 -29.80 4.69
C ARG A 128 -10.85 -30.23 4.54
N ILE A 129 -11.45 -29.94 3.39
CA ILE A 129 -12.83 -30.29 3.05
C ILE A 129 -12.80 -30.95 1.68
N SER A 130 -12.65 -32.27 1.67
CA SER A 130 -12.66 -33.06 0.43
C SER A 130 -14.09 -33.18 -0.12
N SER A 131 -14.23 -33.52 -1.41
CA SER A 131 -15.53 -33.55 -2.08
C SER A 131 -16.54 -34.58 -1.55
N ASP A 132 -16.07 -35.62 -0.86
CA ASP A 132 -16.83 -36.65 -0.14
C ASP A 132 -17.36 -36.15 1.21
N SER A 133 -16.69 -35.17 1.83
CA SER A 133 -17.10 -34.53 3.09
C SER A 133 -17.98 -33.29 2.89
N TRP A 134 -18.40 -33.02 1.65
CA TRP A 134 -19.17 -31.82 1.31
C TRP A 134 -20.56 -31.84 1.96
N PRO A 135 -21.07 -30.71 2.48
CA PRO A 135 -22.38 -30.67 3.13
C PRO A 135 -23.51 -31.02 2.15
N ILE A 136 -24.37 -31.98 2.55
CA ILE A 136 -25.41 -32.55 1.68
C ILE A 136 -26.79 -31.94 1.95
N SER A 137 -27.13 -31.66 3.20
CA SER A 137 -28.49 -31.29 3.63
C SER A 137 -28.66 -29.81 4.01
N GLU A 138 -27.64 -29.20 4.60
CA GLU A 138 -27.68 -27.82 5.10
C GLU A 138 -26.43 -27.06 4.68
N SER A 139 -26.55 -25.76 4.44
CA SER A 139 -25.38 -24.91 4.13
C SER A 139 -24.46 -24.85 5.35
N ALA A 140 -23.22 -25.30 5.20
CA ALA A 140 -22.21 -25.23 6.26
C ALA A 140 -21.39 -23.94 6.11
N ARG A 141 -21.22 -23.22 7.22
CA ARG A 141 -20.46 -21.97 7.26
C ARG A 141 -19.03 -22.24 7.72
N HIS A 142 -18.05 -21.82 6.92
CA HIS A 142 -16.63 -22.04 7.18
C HIS A 142 -15.87 -20.73 7.25
N ARG A 143 -14.98 -20.59 8.22
CA ARG A 143 -14.09 -19.43 8.35
C ARG A 143 -12.94 -19.55 7.35
N THR A 144 -12.62 -18.47 6.66
CA THR A 144 -11.51 -18.37 5.71
C THR A 144 -10.26 -17.78 6.38
N LEU A 145 -9.13 -17.77 5.68
CA LEU A 145 -7.92 -17.06 6.13
C LEU A 145 -8.10 -15.54 6.15
N ALA A 146 -9.06 -14.99 5.40
CA ALA A 146 -9.44 -13.57 5.47
C ALA A 146 -10.27 -13.22 6.72
N ALA A 147 -10.44 -14.16 7.66
CA ALA A 147 -11.31 -14.10 8.84
C ALA A 147 -12.83 -14.00 8.57
N ASP A 148 -13.23 -13.71 7.34
CA ASP A 148 -14.62 -13.81 6.86
C ASP A 148 -15.05 -15.26 6.60
N HIS A 149 -16.33 -15.47 6.33
CA HIS A 149 -16.91 -16.81 6.18
C HIS A 149 -17.47 -17.05 4.78
N VAL A 150 -17.29 -18.28 4.29
CA VAL A 150 -17.90 -18.82 3.06
C VAL A 150 -18.93 -19.88 3.42
N HIS A 151 -19.98 -20.00 2.61
CA HIS A 151 -21.02 -21.03 2.78
C HIS A 151 -20.84 -22.14 1.76
N LEU A 152 -20.66 -23.36 2.25
CA LEU A 152 -20.62 -24.55 1.41
C LEU A 152 -22.01 -25.18 1.38
N SER A 153 -22.51 -25.49 0.19
CA SER A 153 -23.79 -26.19 0.02
C SER A 153 -23.68 -27.25 -1.07
N GLY A 154 -24.39 -28.37 -0.89
CA GLY A 154 -24.33 -29.51 -1.80
C GLY A 154 -25.60 -30.33 -1.74
N GLY A 155 -26.75 -29.68 -2.01
CA GLY A 155 -28.05 -30.34 -2.11
C GLY A 155 -28.19 -31.23 -3.36
N SER A 156 -29.41 -31.35 -3.89
CA SER A 156 -29.69 -32.06 -5.16
C SER A 156 -29.05 -31.40 -6.40
N ALA A 157 -28.51 -30.20 -6.25
CA ALA A 157 -27.77 -29.44 -7.24
C ALA A 157 -26.26 -29.61 -7.07
N ALA A 158 -25.50 -29.20 -8.10
CA ALA A 158 -24.04 -29.17 -8.07
C ALA A 158 -23.51 -28.45 -6.81
N LYS A 159 -22.37 -28.94 -6.28
CA LYS A 159 -21.65 -28.38 -5.13
C LYS A 159 -21.38 -26.89 -5.36
N GLN A 160 -21.60 -26.05 -4.35
CA GLN A 160 -21.45 -24.60 -4.42
C GLN A 160 -20.68 -24.04 -3.21
N VAL A 161 -19.91 -22.99 -3.47
CA VAL A 161 -19.21 -22.15 -2.49
C VAL A 161 -19.79 -20.74 -2.64
N ASP A 162 -20.56 -20.29 -1.65
CA ASP A 162 -21.44 -19.14 -1.73
C ASP A 162 -22.28 -19.15 -3.02
N ILE A 163 -21.96 -18.28 -3.97
CA ILE A 163 -22.64 -18.17 -5.27
C ILE A 163 -21.94 -18.95 -6.39
N ALA A 164 -20.72 -19.44 -6.17
CA ALA A 164 -19.90 -20.09 -7.20
C ALA A 164 -20.09 -21.61 -7.21
N ALA A 165 -20.39 -22.17 -8.38
CA ALA A 165 -20.38 -23.63 -8.56
C ALA A 165 -18.95 -24.19 -8.52
N VAL A 166 -18.80 -25.34 -7.89
CA VAL A 166 -17.57 -26.15 -7.91
C VAL A 166 -17.61 -27.03 -9.17
N VAL A 167 -16.82 -26.65 -10.18
CA VAL A 167 -16.78 -27.32 -11.48
C VAL A 167 -15.87 -28.54 -11.44
N TYR A 168 -14.74 -28.43 -10.74
CA TYR A 168 -13.75 -29.50 -10.61
C TYR A 168 -13.51 -29.81 -9.13
N PRO A 169 -14.38 -30.64 -8.51
CA PRO A 169 -14.14 -31.08 -7.14
C PRO A 169 -12.86 -31.91 -7.07
N ASP A 170 -12.07 -31.71 -6.01
CA ASP A 170 -10.80 -32.41 -5.78
C ASP A 170 -9.81 -32.34 -6.96
N ALA A 171 -9.79 -31.21 -7.67
CA ALA A 171 -8.93 -30.98 -8.83
C ALA A 171 -7.46 -31.27 -8.54
N VAL A 172 -7.00 -30.94 -7.33
CA VAL A 172 -5.67 -31.33 -6.82
C VAL A 172 -5.81 -31.81 -5.39
N ILE A 173 -5.27 -32.99 -5.10
CA ILE A 173 -5.18 -33.51 -3.73
C ILE A 173 -3.70 -33.65 -3.36
N ARG A 174 -3.35 -33.13 -2.19
CA ARG A 174 -2.05 -33.31 -1.53
C ARG A 174 -2.25 -33.65 -0.04
N PRO A 175 -1.22 -34.15 0.65
CA PRO A 175 -1.33 -34.50 2.07
C PRO A 175 -1.70 -33.31 2.98
N ASP A 176 -1.25 -32.11 2.61
CA ASP A 176 -1.40 -30.85 3.33
C ASP A 176 -2.55 -29.98 2.83
N GLY A 177 -3.30 -30.43 1.81
CA GLY A 177 -4.49 -29.71 1.37
C GLY A 177 -5.16 -30.22 0.11
N VAL A 178 -6.22 -29.54 -0.28
CA VAL A 178 -7.02 -29.86 -1.47
C VAL A 178 -7.37 -28.57 -2.22
N ILE A 179 -7.39 -28.66 -3.55
CA ILE A 179 -7.82 -27.57 -4.44
C ILE A 179 -9.12 -28.00 -5.14
N HIS A 180 -10.15 -27.16 -5.07
CA HIS A 180 -11.37 -27.30 -5.85
C HIS A 180 -11.44 -26.21 -6.91
N GLY A 181 -11.66 -26.60 -8.16
CA GLY A 181 -11.90 -25.66 -9.25
C GLY A 181 -13.31 -25.07 -9.16
N ILE A 182 -13.42 -23.75 -9.11
CA ILE A 182 -14.70 -23.03 -9.07
C ILE A 182 -14.94 -22.25 -10.36
N GLU A 183 -16.21 -22.03 -10.67
CA GLU A 183 -16.59 -21.40 -11.95
C GLU A 183 -16.26 -19.91 -12.04
N ARG A 184 -16.23 -19.21 -10.89
CA ARG A 184 -16.09 -17.75 -10.78
C ARG A 184 -15.33 -17.35 -9.52
N LEU A 185 -14.77 -16.14 -9.52
CA LEU A 185 -14.05 -15.57 -8.37
C LEU A 185 -15.00 -15.35 -7.17
N LEU A 186 -14.55 -15.69 -5.96
CA LEU A 186 -15.24 -15.34 -4.72
C LEU A 186 -14.85 -13.91 -4.32
N VAL A 187 -15.83 -13.02 -4.16
CA VAL A 187 -15.58 -11.63 -3.80
C VAL A 187 -16.12 -11.37 -2.38
N PRO A 188 -15.25 -11.11 -1.38
CA PRO A 188 -15.66 -10.70 -0.05
C PRO A 188 -16.47 -9.39 -0.11
N ARG A 189 -17.41 -9.22 0.82
CA ARG A 189 -18.19 -7.96 0.91
C ARG A 189 -17.30 -6.75 1.14
N SER A 190 -16.28 -6.88 2.00
CA SER A 190 -15.30 -5.82 2.27
C SER A 190 -14.61 -5.34 0.99
N VAL A 191 -14.13 -6.27 0.16
CA VAL A 191 -13.47 -5.94 -1.12
C VAL A 191 -14.45 -5.34 -2.13
N GLN A 192 -15.70 -5.86 -2.17
CA GLN A 192 -16.75 -5.27 -3.00
C GLN A 192 -17.09 -3.84 -2.56
N GLU A 193 -17.11 -3.57 -1.27
CA GLU A 193 -17.31 -2.24 -0.70
C GLU A 193 -16.13 -1.32 -1.02
N ASP A 194 -14.88 -1.79 -0.91
CA ASP A 194 -13.69 -1.02 -1.31
C ASP A 194 -13.78 -0.59 -2.78
N PHE A 195 -14.16 -1.52 -3.66
CA PHE A 195 -14.38 -1.21 -5.08
C PHE A 195 -15.56 -0.28 -5.31
N ASN A 196 -16.68 -0.49 -4.60
CA ASN A 196 -17.84 0.38 -4.73
C ASN A 196 -17.50 1.79 -4.28
N ARG A 197 -16.77 1.97 -3.17
CA ARG A 197 -16.29 3.27 -2.71
C ARG A 197 -15.47 3.97 -3.79
N ARG A 198 -14.60 3.24 -4.49
CA ARG A 198 -13.85 3.74 -5.66
C ARG A 198 -14.73 4.12 -6.84
N ARG A 199 -15.72 3.30 -7.18
CA ARG A 199 -16.63 3.54 -8.32
C ARG A 199 -17.62 4.67 -8.03
N THR A 200 -17.98 4.86 -6.76
CA THR A 200 -18.86 5.94 -6.27
C THR A 200 -18.12 7.23 -5.96
N LEU A 201 -16.79 7.28 -6.10
CA LEU A 201 -16.06 8.53 -6.33
C LEU A 201 -16.36 9.02 -7.76
N ALA A 202 -17.64 9.32 -8.03
CA ALA A 202 -17.96 10.36 -8.99
C ALA A 202 -17.23 11.64 -8.53
N PRO A 203 -16.82 12.54 -9.45
CA PRO A 203 -16.48 13.89 -9.05
C PRO A 203 -17.56 14.36 -8.08
N ALA A 204 -17.17 14.84 -6.89
CA ALA A 204 -18.12 15.43 -5.96
C ALA A 204 -19.05 16.34 -6.79
N PRO A 205 -20.39 16.20 -6.65
CA PRO A 205 -21.30 17.01 -7.44
C PRO A 205 -20.85 18.46 -7.31
N ALA A 206 -20.56 19.10 -8.45
CA ALA A 206 -20.19 20.50 -8.50
C ALA A 206 -21.16 21.28 -7.58
N PRO A 207 -20.68 22.25 -6.77
CA PRO A 207 -21.53 22.96 -5.82
C PRO A 207 -22.80 23.44 -6.52
N GLY A 208 -23.89 22.71 -6.30
CA GLY A 208 -25.19 23.08 -6.82
C GLY A 208 -25.64 24.33 -6.06
N PRO A 209 -26.33 25.28 -6.70
CA PRO A 209 -26.99 26.35 -5.96
C PRO A 209 -27.97 25.71 -4.97
N GLY A 210 -27.68 25.86 -3.68
CA GLY A 210 -28.33 25.11 -2.61
C GLY A 210 -29.84 25.27 -2.61
N SER A 211 -30.56 24.16 -2.80
CA SER A 211 -31.96 24.04 -2.39
C SER A 211 -31.99 23.78 -0.88
N GLY A 212 -32.65 24.67 -0.14
CA GLY A 212 -32.52 24.79 1.31
C GLY A 212 -32.95 23.58 2.16
N LYS A 213 -32.51 23.67 3.43
CA LYS A 213 -32.83 22.84 4.62
C LYS A 213 -32.09 21.52 4.82
N HIS A 214 -30.81 21.45 4.46
CA HIS A 214 -29.86 20.61 5.21
C HIS A 214 -28.72 21.50 5.73
N TRP A 215 -28.65 21.66 7.05
CA TRP A 215 -27.46 22.21 7.71
C TRP A 215 -26.36 21.16 7.58
N PHE A 216 -25.27 21.48 6.89
CA PHE A 216 -24.11 20.60 6.80
C PHE A 216 -23.36 20.70 8.11
N ASP A 217 -23.27 19.59 8.83
CA ASP A 217 -22.60 19.54 10.13
C ASP A 217 -21.12 19.21 9.95
N GLY A 218 -20.29 20.23 9.77
CA GLY A 218 -18.85 20.05 9.64
C GLY A 218 -18.20 19.47 10.90
N GLU A 219 -18.77 19.67 12.09
CA GLU A 219 -18.22 19.10 13.33
C GLU A 219 -18.34 17.58 13.35
N SER A 220 -19.47 17.03 12.90
CA SER A 220 -19.63 15.58 12.76
C SER A 220 -18.66 15.00 11.73
N GLN A 221 -18.41 15.71 10.62
CA GLN A 221 -17.45 15.25 9.61
C GLN A 221 -16.03 15.28 10.15
N VAL A 222 -15.71 16.27 10.98
CA VAL A 222 -14.43 16.33 11.69
C VAL A 222 -14.26 15.14 12.63
N LYS A 223 -15.29 14.79 13.40
CA LYS A 223 -15.26 13.60 14.27
C LYS A 223 -15.08 12.31 13.47
N ASP A 224 -15.78 12.16 12.36
CA ASP A 224 -15.68 10.98 11.49
C ASP A 224 -14.28 10.85 10.87
N PHE A 225 -13.65 11.95 10.44
CA PHE A 225 -12.27 11.89 9.96
C PHE A 225 -11.31 11.46 11.09
N ILE A 226 -11.45 12.02 12.30
CA ILE A 226 -10.55 11.70 13.43
C ILE A 226 -10.70 10.21 13.78
N GLN A 227 -11.92 9.71 13.83
CA GLN A 227 -12.19 8.30 14.05
C GLN A 227 -11.60 7.43 12.95
N THR A 228 -11.61 7.89 11.70
CA THR A 228 -11.01 7.18 10.57
C THR A 228 -9.49 7.09 10.71
N LEU A 229 -8.81 8.15 11.15
CA LEU A 229 -7.36 8.12 11.43
C LEU A 229 -7.00 7.05 12.49
N LEU A 230 -7.78 6.99 13.58
CA LEU A 230 -7.61 5.99 14.64
C LEU A 230 -7.85 4.56 14.14
N LEU A 231 -8.83 4.36 13.25
CA LEU A 231 -9.15 3.06 12.66
C LEU A 231 -8.14 2.63 11.58
N TYR A 232 -7.62 3.57 10.80
CA TYR A 232 -6.59 3.31 9.80
C TYR A 232 -5.31 2.78 10.48
N GLY A 233 -4.95 3.40 11.61
CA GLY A 233 -3.77 3.06 12.40
C GLY A 233 -2.49 3.71 11.84
N GLY A 234 -1.53 4.03 12.72
CA GLY A 234 -0.31 4.73 12.32
C GLY A 234 -0.44 6.25 12.20
N TYR A 235 -1.56 6.82 12.65
CA TYR A 235 -1.84 8.26 12.72
C TYR A 235 -2.46 8.67 14.06
N ASN A 236 -2.20 7.89 15.11
CA ASN A 236 -2.76 8.09 16.44
C ASN A 236 -2.27 9.41 17.05
N GLU A 237 -0.99 9.75 16.85
CA GLU A 237 -0.41 10.98 17.40
C GLU A 237 -1.10 12.23 16.83
N LEU A 238 -1.36 12.24 15.52
CA LEU A 238 -2.09 13.32 14.87
C LEU A 238 -3.56 13.37 15.32
N ALA A 239 -4.21 12.21 15.42
CA ALA A 239 -5.58 12.13 15.90
C ALA A 239 -5.70 12.66 17.34
N ASP A 240 -4.78 12.29 18.22
CA ASP A 240 -4.72 12.73 19.61
C ASP A 240 -4.47 14.24 19.70
N ILE A 241 -3.58 14.79 18.86
CA ILE A 241 -3.38 16.24 18.76
C ILE A 241 -4.69 16.92 18.34
N LEU A 242 -5.39 16.42 17.32
CA LEU A 242 -6.65 17.01 16.86
C LEU A 242 -7.76 16.92 17.90
N VAL A 243 -7.81 15.85 18.69
CA VAL A 243 -8.75 15.70 19.82
C VAL A 243 -8.41 16.64 20.97
N ASN A 244 -7.13 16.76 21.31
CA ASN A 244 -6.67 17.61 22.42
C ASN A 244 -6.80 19.10 22.08
N LEU A 245 -6.49 19.48 20.84
CA LEU A 245 -6.68 20.82 20.28
C LEU A 245 -8.13 21.05 19.86
N THR A 246 -9.04 20.94 20.83
CA THR A 246 -10.49 21.08 20.60
C THR A 246 -10.87 22.36 19.84
N SER A 247 -10.13 23.47 20.02
CA SER A 247 -10.33 24.70 19.25
C SER A 247 -10.08 24.50 17.75
N LEU A 248 -9.01 23.80 17.39
CA LEU A 248 -8.65 23.55 15.99
C LEU A 248 -9.67 22.65 15.30
N ALA A 249 -10.06 21.54 15.95
CA ALA A 249 -11.10 20.66 15.41
C ALA A 249 -12.45 21.39 15.26
N THR A 250 -12.78 22.27 16.21
CA THR A 250 -13.98 23.13 16.14
C THR A 250 -13.90 24.13 14.98
N GLU A 251 -12.75 24.77 14.79
CA GLU A 251 -12.53 25.71 13.67
C GLU A 251 -12.60 25.00 12.32
N MET A 252 -12.00 23.81 12.19
CA MET A 252 -12.15 22.96 11.01
C MET A 252 -13.63 22.64 10.76
N GLY A 253 -14.38 22.28 11.79
CA GLY A 253 -15.81 21.98 11.69
C GLY A 253 -16.62 23.21 11.25
N HIS A 254 -16.30 24.39 11.75
CA HIS A 254 -16.92 25.64 11.34
C HIS A 254 -16.65 25.96 9.87
N LEU A 255 -15.38 25.90 9.44
CA LEU A 255 -14.99 26.14 8.05
C LEU A 255 -15.73 25.18 7.10
N VAL A 256 -15.76 23.89 7.45
CA VAL A 256 -16.42 22.89 6.62
C VAL A 256 -17.95 23.12 6.60
N SER A 257 -18.55 23.53 7.71
CA SER A 257 -19.97 23.91 7.78
C SER A 257 -20.30 25.12 6.90
N GLU A 258 -19.39 26.10 6.84
CA GLU A 258 -19.51 27.30 5.99
C GLU A 258 -19.34 27.02 4.49
N GLY A 259 -18.90 25.81 4.11
CA GLY A 259 -18.71 25.43 2.72
C GLY A 259 -17.27 25.42 2.25
N TYR A 260 -16.30 25.67 3.13
CA TYR A 260 -14.90 25.49 2.79
C TYR A 260 -14.56 24.01 2.61
N VAL A 261 -13.55 23.76 1.79
CA VAL A 261 -12.98 22.45 1.55
C VAL A 261 -11.52 22.45 1.99
N LEU A 262 -11.06 21.33 2.53
CA LEU A 262 -9.77 21.18 3.19
C LEU A 262 -9.07 19.90 2.72
N THR A 263 -7.75 19.96 2.66
CA THR A 263 -6.89 18.79 2.60
C THR A 263 -5.96 18.78 3.81
N VAL A 264 -5.91 17.66 4.52
CA VAL A 264 -5.02 17.43 5.66
C VAL A 264 -3.85 16.58 5.17
N LEU A 265 -2.64 17.11 5.22
CA LEU A 265 -1.41 16.33 5.06
C LEU A 265 -1.08 15.68 6.41
N ALA A 266 -1.47 14.42 6.61
CA ALA A 266 -1.35 13.74 7.89
C ALA A 266 0.04 13.09 8.05
N PRO A 267 0.93 13.59 8.91
CA PRO A 267 2.17 12.87 9.23
C PRO A 267 1.86 11.60 10.02
N ASN A 268 2.52 10.49 9.65
CA ASN A 268 2.38 9.22 10.36
C ASN A 268 3.05 9.26 11.75
N ASP A 269 2.73 8.28 12.59
CA ASP A 269 3.23 8.19 13.96
C ASP A 269 4.76 8.11 14.00
N GLU A 270 5.40 7.46 13.02
CA GLU A 270 6.86 7.41 12.90
C GLU A 270 7.47 8.79 12.63
N ALA A 271 6.80 9.64 11.84
CA ALA A 271 7.20 11.01 11.57
C ALA A 271 7.02 11.88 12.81
N MET A 272 5.87 11.75 13.48
CA MET A 272 5.54 12.49 14.68
C MET A 272 6.49 12.15 15.84
N ALA A 273 6.89 10.88 15.97
CA ALA A 273 7.86 10.44 16.97
C ALA A 273 9.28 11.00 16.76
N LYS A 274 9.62 11.48 15.57
CA LYS A 274 10.92 12.11 15.28
C LYS A 274 10.98 13.57 15.72
N LEU A 275 9.86 14.18 16.10
CA LEU A 275 9.83 15.54 16.63
C LEU A 275 10.56 15.58 17.98
N THR A 276 11.46 16.55 18.15
CA THR A 276 12.14 16.70 19.44
C THR A 276 11.15 17.28 20.47
N ALA A 277 11.32 16.92 21.75
CA ALA A 277 10.49 17.48 22.82
C ALA A 277 10.52 19.02 22.81
N ASP A 278 11.65 19.62 22.45
CA ASP A 278 11.82 21.08 22.36
C ASP A 278 10.91 21.71 21.28
N GLN A 279 10.70 21.03 20.14
CA GLN A 279 9.83 21.52 19.04
C GLN A 279 8.33 21.49 19.39
N LEU A 280 7.94 20.66 20.36
CA LEU A 280 6.56 20.55 20.84
C LEU A 280 6.33 21.29 22.16
N SER A 281 7.39 21.75 22.83
CA SER A 281 7.32 22.41 24.15
C SER A 281 6.91 23.87 24.08
N GLU A 282 7.04 24.53 22.92
CA GLU A 282 6.58 25.90 22.75
C GLU A 282 5.03 25.95 22.78
N PRO A 283 4.42 26.83 23.61
CA PRO A 283 2.97 26.97 23.64
C PRO A 283 2.44 27.39 22.25
N GLY A 284 1.52 26.62 21.69
CA GLY A 284 0.98 26.87 20.35
C GLY A 284 1.74 26.20 19.20
N ALA A 285 2.87 25.52 19.47
CA ALA A 285 3.63 24.82 18.44
C ALA A 285 2.86 23.68 17.75
N PRO A 286 2.17 22.76 18.46
CA PRO A 286 1.43 21.70 17.78
C PRO A 286 0.32 22.26 16.89
N GLU A 287 -0.36 23.33 17.31
CA GLU A 287 -1.35 24.05 16.51
C GLU A 287 -0.73 24.60 15.22
N GLN A 288 0.41 25.29 15.33
CA GLN A 288 1.11 25.87 14.17
C GLN A 288 1.65 24.81 13.21
N ILE A 289 2.08 23.66 13.73
CA ILE A 289 2.48 22.52 12.92
C ILE A 289 1.26 22.07 12.11
N VAL A 290 0.12 21.77 12.76
CA VAL A 290 -1.07 21.29 12.06
C VAL A 290 -1.58 22.31 11.03
N TYR A 291 -1.61 23.62 11.34
CA TYR A 291 -2.00 24.64 10.36
C TYR A 291 -1.16 24.63 9.08
N TYR A 292 0.12 24.27 9.15
CA TYR A 292 0.97 24.15 7.97
C TYR A 292 0.66 22.90 7.12
N HIS A 293 0.02 21.90 7.73
CA HIS A 293 -0.41 20.68 7.08
C HIS A 293 -1.83 20.77 6.52
N LEU A 294 -2.57 21.86 6.78
CA LEU A 294 -3.91 22.09 6.26
C LEU A 294 -3.88 22.96 5.01
N ILE A 295 -4.32 22.41 3.88
CA ILE A 295 -4.47 23.11 2.60
C ILE A 295 -5.95 23.50 2.43
N PRO A 296 -6.29 24.77 2.17
CA PRO A 296 -7.68 25.22 1.99
C PRO A 296 -8.23 24.93 0.59
N GLU A 297 -7.93 23.75 0.06
CA GLU A 297 -8.39 23.24 -1.22
C GLU A 297 -8.66 21.75 -1.07
N TYR A 298 -9.59 21.20 -1.84
CA TYR A 298 -9.83 19.76 -1.89
C TYR A 298 -8.86 19.11 -2.87
N GLN A 299 -7.96 18.27 -2.38
CA GLN A 299 -6.91 17.64 -3.18
C GLN A 299 -6.83 16.15 -2.86
N THR A 300 -7.18 15.32 -3.85
CA THR A 300 -6.93 13.88 -3.82
C THR A 300 -5.50 13.59 -4.26
N GLU A 301 -5.01 12.39 -3.96
CA GLU A 301 -3.71 11.93 -4.49
C GLU A 301 -3.64 12.07 -6.01
N GLU A 302 -4.67 11.65 -6.74
CA GLU A 302 -4.75 11.77 -8.20
C GLU A 302 -4.62 13.23 -8.66
N SER A 303 -5.31 14.16 -8.01
CA SER A 303 -5.26 15.59 -8.36
C SER A 303 -3.84 16.14 -8.17
N MET A 304 -3.23 15.83 -7.03
CA MET A 304 -1.87 16.29 -6.72
C MET A 304 -0.85 15.69 -7.67
N TYR A 305 -0.90 14.38 -7.91
CA TYR A 305 0.01 13.67 -8.80
C TYR A 305 -0.08 14.21 -10.23
N ASN A 306 -1.30 14.37 -10.76
CA ASN A 306 -1.51 14.93 -12.09
C ASN A 306 -1.01 16.37 -12.19
N ALA A 307 -1.21 17.19 -11.16
CA ALA A 307 -0.72 18.56 -11.11
C ALA A 307 0.81 18.62 -11.13
N VAL A 308 1.49 17.87 -10.25
CA VAL A 308 2.97 17.89 -10.22
C VAL A 308 3.58 17.28 -11.47
N ARG A 309 2.94 16.27 -12.07
CA ARG A 309 3.40 15.69 -13.34
C ARG A 309 3.28 16.67 -14.50
N ARG A 310 2.22 17.48 -14.53
CA ARG A 310 1.96 18.45 -15.60
C ARG A 310 2.78 19.73 -15.47
N PHE A 311 2.91 20.23 -14.24
CA PHE A 311 3.50 21.54 -13.95
C PHE A 311 4.91 21.45 -13.34
N GLY A 312 5.39 20.24 -13.03
CA GLY A 312 6.69 19.95 -12.40
C GLY A 312 6.74 20.31 -10.92
N LYS A 313 6.42 21.56 -10.59
CA LYS A 313 6.42 22.09 -9.22
C LYS A 313 5.13 22.88 -8.97
N VAL A 314 4.36 22.44 -7.98
CA VAL A 314 3.10 23.06 -7.57
C VAL A 314 3.26 23.67 -6.18
N ARG A 315 2.53 24.74 -5.88
CA ARG A 315 2.55 25.41 -4.58
C ARG A 315 1.13 25.48 -4.06
N TYR A 316 0.85 24.84 -2.95
CA TYR A 316 -0.45 24.89 -2.27
C TYR A 316 -0.41 25.92 -1.15
N ASP A 317 -1.48 26.68 -1.01
CA ASP A 317 -1.70 27.50 0.18
C ASP A 317 -1.87 26.61 1.41
N THR A 318 -1.49 27.13 2.57
CA THR A 318 -1.74 26.48 3.86
C THR A 318 -2.51 27.41 4.76
N LEU A 319 -3.19 26.87 5.78
CA LEU A 319 -3.86 27.71 6.79
C LEU A 319 -2.84 28.46 7.68
N ARG A 320 -1.57 28.03 7.70
CA ARG A 320 -0.48 28.80 8.29
C ARG A 320 0.03 29.88 7.34
N LEU A 321 -0.72 30.97 7.23
CA LEU A 321 -0.31 32.13 6.43
C LEU A 321 1.02 32.73 6.92
N PRO A 322 1.88 33.24 6.02
CA PRO A 322 1.77 33.28 4.55
C PRO A 322 2.42 32.05 3.87
N HIS A 323 2.66 30.97 4.61
CA HIS A 323 3.47 29.87 4.12
C HIS A 323 2.70 28.99 3.14
N LYS A 324 3.40 28.56 2.09
CA LYS A 324 2.91 27.62 1.09
C LYS A 324 3.70 26.32 1.19
N VAL A 325 3.03 25.19 0.98
CA VAL A 325 3.70 23.90 0.82
C VAL A 325 3.98 23.66 -0.66
N VAL A 326 5.21 23.26 -0.95
CA VAL A 326 5.65 22.96 -2.31
C VAL A 326 5.48 21.47 -2.56
N ALA A 327 4.90 21.09 -3.70
CA ALA A 327 4.81 19.71 -4.15
C ALA A 327 5.55 19.51 -5.48
N ARG A 328 6.17 18.34 -5.65
CA ARG A 328 6.87 17.92 -6.88
C ARG A 328 6.72 16.41 -7.07
N GLU A 329 6.86 15.96 -8.31
CA GLU A 329 6.94 14.54 -8.60
C GLU A 329 8.32 14.02 -8.16
N ALA A 330 8.33 12.88 -7.46
CA ALA A 330 9.54 12.16 -7.10
C ALA A 330 9.21 10.67 -6.90
N ASP A 331 10.00 9.81 -7.51
CA ASP A 331 9.92 8.35 -7.35
C ASP A 331 8.52 7.78 -7.67
N GLY A 332 7.78 8.39 -8.59
CA GLY A 332 6.43 7.99 -8.95
C GLY A 332 5.35 8.38 -7.93
N SER A 333 5.68 9.19 -6.93
CA SER A 333 4.74 9.75 -5.95
C SER A 333 4.86 11.29 -5.89
N VAL A 334 4.04 11.91 -5.04
CA VAL A 334 4.09 13.34 -4.72
C VAL A 334 4.99 13.55 -3.52
N LYS A 335 5.96 14.44 -3.66
CA LYS A 335 6.86 14.85 -2.59
C LYS A 335 6.62 16.30 -2.20
N PHE A 336 6.26 16.51 -0.94
CA PHE A 336 6.03 17.82 -0.34
C PHE A 336 7.30 18.38 0.30
N GLY A 337 7.36 19.69 0.42
CA GLY A 337 8.46 20.40 1.09
C GLY A 337 9.75 20.46 0.27
N GLN A 338 10.80 20.96 0.91
CA GLN A 338 12.12 21.20 0.31
C GLN A 338 13.23 20.75 1.26
N GLY A 339 14.36 20.30 0.72
CA GLY A 339 15.52 19.90 1.52
C GLY A 339 15.29 18.65 2.37
N GLN A 340 15.82 18.67 3.60
CA GLN A 340 15.78 17.56 4.56
C GLN A 340 14.40 17.40 5.24
N GLY A 341 13.55 18.44 5.21
CA GLY A 341 12.18 18.41 5.76
C GLY A 341 11.11 18.10 4.70
N SER A 342 11.46 17.35 3.66
CA SER A 342 10.51 16.93 2.63
C SER A 342 9.82 15.63 3.02
N ALA A 343 8.54 15.50 2.70
CA ALA A 343 7.75 14.31 2.97
C ALA A 343 7.20 13.71 1.67
N TYR A 344 7.22 12.39 1.54
CA TYR A 344 6.51 11.68 0.49
C TYR A 344 5.06 11.47 0.90
N LEU A 345 4.17 11.57 -0.09
CA LEU A 345 2.82 11.02 0.01
C LEU A 345 2.96 9.49 0.07
N PHE A 346 2.59 8.94 1.22
CA PHE A 346 2.78 7.54 1.57
C PHE A 346 1.45 6.77 1.58
N ASP A 347 0.45 7.28 2.31
CA ASP A 347 -0.90 6.70 2.37
C ASP A 347 -1.90 7.63 1.67
N PRO A 348 -2.29 7.36 0.41
CA PRO A 348 -3.21 8.22 -0.32
C PRO A 348 -4.65 8.09 0.16
N ASP A 349 -5.36 9.22 0.18
CA ASP A 349 -6.82 9.30 0.37
C ASP A 349 -7.34 8.52 1.59
N ILE A 350 -6.67 8.65 2.76
CA ILE A 350 -7.05 8.00 4.03
C ILE A 350 -8.51 8.30 4.38
N TYR A 351 -8.96 9.53 4.12
CA TYR A 351 -10.34 9.96 4.27
C TYR A 351 -10.69 10.92 3.14
N THR A 352 -11.87 10.75 2.55
CA THR A 352 -12.41 11.64 1.51
C THR A 352 -13.94 11.69 1.63
N ASP A 353 -14.52 12.87 1.81
CA ASP A 353 -15.98 13.05 1.87
C ASP A 353 -16.50 14.12 0.88
N GLY A 354 -15.61 14.65 0.03
CA GLY A 354 -15.91 15.75 -0.90
C GLY A 354 -15.75 17.15 -0.31
N ARG A 355 -15.50 17.29 1.00
CA ARG A 355 -15.12 18.55 1.65
C ARG A 355 -13.77 18.47 2.35
N ILE A 356 -13.49 17.38 3.04
CA ILE A 356 -12.23 17.06 3.68
C ILE A 356 -11.60 15.90 2.91
N SER A 357 -10.32 16.05 2.58
CA SER A 357 -9.47 14.95 2.13
C SER A 357 -8.27 14.82 3.05
N VAL A 358 -7.78 13.61 3.27
CA VAL A 358 -6.65 13.35 4.16
C VAL A 358 -5.61 12.52 3.41
N GLN A 359 -4.39 13.02 3.34
CA GLN A 359 -3.26 12.43 2.64
C GLN A 359 -2.15 12.12 3.64
N GLY A 360 -1.82 10.85 3.83
CA GLY A 360 -0.75 10.42 4.73
C GLY A 360 0.64 10.72 4.17
N ILE A 361 1.51 11.26 5.00
CA ILE A 361 2.89 11.60 4.66
C ILE A 361 3.89 11.01 5.67
N ASP A 362 5.11 10.74 5.21
CA ASP A 362 6.15 10.03 5.97
C ASP A 362 7.08 10.93 6.82
N ALA A 363 6.86 12.25 6.80
CA ALA A 363 7.63 13.21 7.57
C ALA A 363 6.77 14.44 7.95
N VAL A 364 7.10 15.09 9.06
CA VAL A 364 6.46 16.33 9.48
C VAL A 364 7.02 17.50 8.65
N LEU A 365 6.13 18.29 8.07
CA LEU A 365 6.50 19.44 7.25
C LEU A 365 6.67 20.69 8.13
N PHE A 366 7.72 21.45 7.84
CA PHE A 366 7.97 22.74 8.47
C PHE A 366 7.98 23.84 7.41
N PRO A 367 7.48 25.05 7.74
CA PRO A 367 7.64 26.17 6.84
C PRO A 367 9.14 26.45 6.64
N PRO A 368 9.54 26.89 5.44
CA PRO A 368 10.92 27.35 5.27
C PRO A 368 11.18 28.50 6.24
N GLU A 369 12.28 28.41 7.00
CA GLU A 369 12.75 29.52 7.83
C GLU A 369 12.85 30.76 6.95
N GLU A 370 12.37 31.90 7.44
CA GLU A 370 12.55 33.18 6.76
C GLU A 370 14.06 33.42 6.66
N GLU A 371 14.65 33.10 5.51
CA GLU A 371 15.88 33.76 5.09
C GLU A 371 15.55 35.25 5.09
N THR A 372 15.92 35.95 6.17
CA THR A 372 16.12 37.40 6.12
C THR A 372 16.84 37.66 4.81
N PRO A 373 16.28 38.50 3.91
CA PRO A 373 16.85 38.62 2.58
C PRO A 373 18.28 39.05 2.78
N ALA A 374 19.21 38.14 2.46
CA ALA A 374 20.62 38.43 2.46
C ALA A 374 20.74 39.74 1.68
N ALA A 375 21.23 40.77 2.38
CA ALA A 375 21.39 42.10 1.85
C ALA A 375 21.91 41.97 0.41
N VAL A 376 21.12 42.50 -0.53
CA VAL A 376 21.45 42.51 -1.95
C VAL A 376 22.92 42.90 -2.06
N ALA A 377 23.78 41.93 -2.36
CA ALA A 377 25.15 42.22 -2.71
C ALA A 377 25.06 43.22 -3.88
N PRO A 378 25.68 44.41 -3.78
CA PRO A 378 25.54 45.40 -4.83
C PRO A 378 26.00 44.75 -6.12
N ALA A 379 25.12 44.78 -7.12
CA ALA A 379 25.43 44.31 -8.46
C ALA A 379 26.80 44.85 -8.85
N ALA A 380 27.73 43.93 -9.13
CA ALA A 380 29.03 44.30 -9.64
C ALA A 380 28.81 45.16 -10.90
N VAL A 381 29.12 46.45 -10.76
CA VAL A 381 29.08 47.43 -11.83
C VAL A 381 30.03 46.94 -12.92
N ARG A 382 29.49 46.33 -13.97
CA ARG A 382 30.20 46.22 -15.24
C ARG A 382 30.36 47.65 -15.77
N ASN A 383 31.56 48.19 -15.60
CA ASN A 383 31.98 49.42 -16.25
C ASN A 383 31.85 49.24 -17.77
N THR A 384 30.73 49.71 -18.32
CA THR A 384 30.61 49.97 -19.75
C THR A 384 31.21 51.35 -20.00
N VAL A 385 32.41 51.37 -20.56
CA VAL A 385 33.00 52.59 -21.10
C VAL A 385 32.10 53.08 -22.23
N LYS A 386 31.33 54.14 -21.96
CA LYS A 386 30.62 54.91 -22.99
C LYS A 386 31.65 55.74 -23.76
N ALA A 387 32.02 55.31 -24.96
CA ALA A 387 32.63 56.20 -25.95
C ALA A 387 31.52 56.92 -26.73
N ALA A 388 31.64 58.24 -26.77
CA ALA A 388 30.65 59.21 -27.21
C ALA A 388 30.38 59.20 -28.72
N LYS A 389 29.12 59.43 -29.11
CA LYS A 389 28.75 59.91 -30.45
C LYS A 389 28.98 61.43 -30.52
N PRO A 390 29.75 61.96 -31.48
CA PRO A 390 29.69 63.37 -31.81
C PRO A 390 28.58 63.64 -32.84
N ARG A 391 27.97 64.82 -32.70
CA ARG A 391 26.93 65.37 -33.58
C ARG A 391 27.56 66.23 -34.68
N ARG A 392 26.86 66.22 -35.83
CA ARG A 392 26.65 67.33 -36.80
C ARG A 392 27.74 67.63 -37.86
N GLY A 393 27.42 67.25 -39.10
CA GLY A 393 27.21 68.22 -40.18
C GLY A 393 28.33 68.46 -41.20
N LYS A 394 27.93 68.29 -42.47
CA LYS A 394 28.41 68.95 -43.72
C LYS A 394 29.66 68.41 -44.45
N LEU A 395 29.54 68.54 -45.78
CA LEU A 395 30.51 68.46 -46.89
C LEU A 395 30.83 67.06 -47.45
N PHE A 396 30.39 66.79 -48.68
CA PHE A 396 31.12 66.95 -49.97
C PHE A 396 31.98 65.70 -50.22
N GLU A 397 31.52 64.75 -51.04
CA GLU A 397 31.72 64.66 -52.50
C GLU A 397 32.97 63.81 -52.84
N LEU A 398 32.84 63.05 -53.93
CA LEU A 398 33.90 62.34 -54.68
C LEU A 398 34.45 61.04 -54.04
N GLY A 399 34.51 59.90 -54.71
CA GLY A 399 34.14 59.58 -56.07
C GLY A 399 34.66 58.17 -56.44
N CYS A 400 33.86 57.43 -57.20
CA CYS A 400 34.33 56.58 -58.29
C CYS A 400 33.14 56.28 -59.20
N GLN A 401 33.02 57.10 -60.23
CA GLN A 401 32.42 56.71 -61.50
C GLN A 401 33.22 55.53 -62.08
N MET A 402 32.55 54.56 -62.67
CA MET A 402 32.69 54.26 -64.09
C MET A 402 31.53 53.38 -64.58
N LEU A 403 31.00 53.75 -65.73
CA LEU A 403 29.87 53.16 -66.44
C LEU A 403 30.18 51.77 -67.01
N GLY A 404 29.12 50.97 -67.19
CA GLY A 404 29.06 49.80 -68.08
C GLY A 404 27.72 49.08 -67.88
N ALA A 405 26.62 49.63 -68.40
CA ALA A 405 26.01 49.28 -69.69
C ALA A 405 25.09 48.05 -69.61
N LEU A 406 23.85 48.28 -70.08
CA LEU A 406 22.77 47.34 -70.41
C LEU A 406 21.98 46.68 -69.26
N GLY A 407 20.69 47.04 -69.19
CA GLY A 407 19.66 46.01 -69.26
C GLY A 407 18.77 45.81 -68.01
N GLN A 408 17.74 46.66 -67.92
CA GLN A 408 16.36 46.34 -67.51
C GLN A 408 16.06 45.72 -66.13
N ARG A 409 15.15 46.42 -65.41
CA ARG A 409 14.02 45.93 -64.57
C ARG A 409 14.35 44.85 -63.51
N ALA A 410 14.09 44.98 -62.22
CA ALA A 410 13.12 45.80 -61.52
C ALA A 410 13.51 45.93 -60.04
N ARG A 411 13.05 47.04 -59.47
CA ARG A 411 13.02 47.39 -58.06
C ARG A 411 12.34 46.27 -57.25
N PHE A 412 13.03 45.79 -56.22
CA PHE A 412 12.88 46.17 -54.81
C PHE A 412 11.56 45.78 -54.15
N THR A 413 11.73 45.37 -52.89
CA THR A 413 10.83 45.54 -51.73
C THR A 413 9.62 44.61 -51.64
N SER A 414 9.31 44.00 -50.50
CA SER A 414 9.65 44.36 -49.11
C SER A 414 9.60 43.16 -48.16
N CYS A 415 10.53 43.14 -47.20
CA CYS A 415 10.27 42.60 -45.87
C CYS A 415 9.27 43.49 -45.13
N GLN A 416 8.47 42.87 -44.28
CA GLN A 416 7.99 43.49 -43.06
C GLN A 416 8.60 42.71 -41.88
#